data_AF-A0A484X7B8-F1
#
_entry.id   AF-A0A484X7B8-F1
#
_cell.length_a   1.000
_cell.length_b   1.000
_cell.length_c   1.000
_cell.angle_alpha   90.00
_cell.angle_beta   90.00
_cell.angle_gamma   90.00
#
_symmetry.space_group_name_H-M   'P 1'
#
loop_
_entity.id
_entity.type
_entity.pdbx_description
1 polymer ?
#
loop_
_entity_poly.entity_id
_entity_poly.type
_entity_poly.pdbx_seq_one_letter_code
_entity_poly.pdbx_strand_id
1 'polypeptide(L)'
;MYDFVAEGISEQAEYLKGYHEISHLVMTDPSEKNLNEMARLQELLDHHGLWQLESRITEVLDQLGLDADMELASLSGGWLRKAALGRALVSGPKVLLLDEPTNHLDIEAIDWLEGFLKTFNGTIIFISHDRSFIRNMATRIVDLDRGKAGDLSWRLRYLSAGKRRKPAR
;
A
#
# COMPACT_ATOMS: atom_id res chain seq x y z
N MET A 1 17.21 4.27 0.78
CA MET A 1 15.88 3.63 0.82
C MET A 1 14.79 4.64 1.17
N TYR A 2 15.06 5.47 2.18
CA TYR A 2 14.15 6.51 2.68
C TYR A 2 13.48 7.34 1.58
N ASP A 3 14.27 7.96 0.70
CA ASP A 3 13.76 8.85 -0.35
C ASP A 3 12.72 8.17 -1.26
N PHE A 4 12.96 6.91 -1.64
CA PHE A 4 12.05 6.16 -2.50
C PHE A 4 10.74 5.79 -1.81
N VAL A 5 10.76 5.53 -0.50
CA VAL A 5 9.53 5.32 0.27
C VAL A 5 8.81 6.66 0.45
N ALA A 6 9.53 7.75 0.73
CA ALA A 6 8.98 9.09 0.85
C ALA A 6 8.31 9.60 -0.44
N GLU A 7 8.74 9.16 -1.63
CA GLU A 7 8.05 9.46 -2.90
C GLU A 7 6.57 9.06 -2.88
N GLY A 8 6.20 8.03 -2.11
CA GLY A 8 4.83 7.55 -1.97
C GLY A 8 3.87 8.56 -1.33
N ILE A 9 4.43 9.61 -0.73
CA ILE A 9 3.69 10.67 -0.04
C ILE A 9 4.14 12.08 -0.45
N SER A 10 4.75 12.19 -1.63
CA SER A 10 5.27 13.46 -2.15
C SER A 10 4.19 14.54 -2.29
N GLU A 11 2.99 14.18 -2.72
CA GLU A 11 1.83 15.10 -2.76
C GLU A 11 1.43 15.58 -1.36
N GLN A 12 1.50 14.71 -0.36
CA GLN A 12 1.19 15.06 1.02
C GLN A 12 2.27 15.94 1.65
N ALA A 13 3.53 15.75 1.26
CA ALA A 13 4.64 16.60 1.69
C ALA A 13 4.51 18.04 1.16
N GLU A 14 3.91 18.25 -0.02
CA GLU A 14 3.62 19.59 -0.54
C GLU A 14 2.65 20.36 0.37
N TYR A 15 1.66 19.71 0.99
CA TYR A 15 0.77 20.39 1.94
C TYR A 15 1.52 20.89 3.18
N LEU A 16 2.47 20.10 3.68
CA LEU A 16 3.28 20.48 4.85
C LEU A 16 4.18 21.67 4.51
N LYS A 17 4.80 21.64 3.34
CA LYS A 17 5.60 22.75 2.81
C LYS A 17 4.77 24.02 2.62
N GLY A 18 3.60 23.90 1.98
CA GLY A 18 2.67 25.01 1.77
C GLY A 18 2.20 25.63 3.08
N TYR A 19 1.94 24.83 4.11
CA TYR A 19 1.62 25.33 5.45
C TYR A 19 2.77 26.14 6.07
N HIS A 20 4.01 25.66 5.93
CA HIS A 20 5.18 26.40 6.44
C HIS A 20 5.31 27.76 5.76
N GLU A 21 5.18 27.80 4.43
CA GLU A 21 5.25 29.04 3.64
C GLU A 21 4.15 30.04 4.02
N ILE A 22 2.89 29.59 4.10
CA ILE A 22 1.77 30.47 4.45
C ILE A 22 1.86 30.94 5.91
N SER A 23 2.34 30.09 6.83
CA SER A 23 2.54 30.47 8.24
C SER A 23 3.52 31.63 8.37
N HIS A 24 4.63 31.62 7.63
CA HIS A 24 5.57 32.75 7.60
C HIS A 24 4.95 33.98 6.95
N LEU A 25 4.22 33.80 5.85
CA LEU A 25 3.58 34.91 5.14
C LEU A 25 2.58 35.64 6.05
N VAL A 26 1.74 34.91 6.79
CA VAL A 26 0.75 35.46 7.73
C VAL A 26 1.40 36.31 8.82
N MET A 27 2.64 36.03 9.22
CA MET A 27 3.36 36.89 10.19
C MET A 27 3.64 38.29 9.64
N THR A 28 3.74 38.43 8.31
CA THR A 28 4.04 39.70 7.61
C THR A 28 2.84 40.31 6.88
N ASP A 29 1.88 39.49 6.46
CA ASP A 29 0.64 39.86 5.76
C ASP A 29 -0.53 38.99 6.28
N PRO A 30 -1.13 39.37 7.42
CA PRO A 30 -2.26 38.65 8.02
C PRO A 30 -3.60 39.01 7.36
N SER A 31 -3.64 39.05 6.02
CA SER A 31 -4.89 39.26 5.28
C SER A 31 -5.87 38.10 5.51
N GLU A 32 -7.18 38.38 5.44
CA GLU A 32 -8.22 37.32 5.55
C GLU A 32 -7.98 36.19 4.55
N LYS A 33 -7.47 36.51 3.36
CA LYS A 33 -7.11 35.52 2.34
C LYS A 33 -6.05 34.53 2.85
N ASN A 34 -4.94 35.04 3.41
CA ASN A 34 -3.84 34.19 3.87
C ASN A 34 -4.23 33.40 5.12
N LEU A 35 -5.01 34.00 6.02
CA LEU A 35 -5.55 33.34 7.21
C LEU A 35 -6.49 32.18 6.84
N ASN A 36 -7.36 32.37 5.86
CA ASN A 36 -8.27 31.31 5.38
C ASN A 36 -7.49 30.16 4.70
N GLU A 37 -6.47 30.46 3.91
CA GLU A 37 -5.64 29.43 3.27
C GLU A 37 -4.81 28.66 4.30
N MET A 38 -4.25 29.33 5.30
CA MET A 38 -3.55 28.69 6.42
C MET A 38 -4.49 27.75 7.19
N ALA A 39 -5.72 28.20 7.51
CA ALA A 39 -6.70 27.37 8.20
C ALA A 39 -7.08 26.12 7.38
N ARG A 40 -7.26 26.27 6.06
CA ARG A 40 -7.54 25.16 5.15
C ARG A 40 -6.40 24.13 5.12
N LEU A 41 -5.17 24.59 4.99
CA LEU A 41 -3.99 23.70 4.99
C LEU A 41 -3.81 23.00 6.34
N GLN A 42 -4.06 23.71 7.44
CA GLN A 42 -4.03 23.11 8.78
C GLN A 42 -5.04 21.97 8.91
N GLU A 43 -6.29 22.18 8.47
CA GLU A 43 -7.33 21.16 8.51
C GLU A 43 -6.96 19.92 7.66
N LEU A 44 -6.35 20.12 6.48
CA LEU A 44 -5.84 19.04 5.65
C LEU A 44 -4.72 18.26 6.35
N LEU A 45 -3.75 18.96 6.97
CA LEU A 45 -2.65 18.32 7.69
C LEU A 45 -3.15 17.49 8.88
N ASP A 46 -4.10 18.03 9.65
CA ASP A 46 -4.71 17.36 10.79
C ASP A 46 -5.52 16.13 10.36
N HIS A 47 -6.38 16.27 9.36
CA HIS A 47 -7.21 15.17 8.85
C HIS A 47 -6.38 13.99 8.31
N HIS A 48 -5.25 14.30 7.66
CA HIS A 48 -4.38 13.30 7.06
C HIS A 48 -3.22 12.84 7.97
N GLY A 49 -3.12 13.37 9.19
CA GLY A 49 -2.05 13.03 10.14
C GLY A 49 -0.65 13.34 9.61
N LEU A 50 -0.51 14.40 8.81
CA LEU A 50 0.71 14.70 8.06
C LEU A 50 1.80 15.34 8.91
N TRP A 51 1.49 15.71 10.16
CA TRP A 51 2.50 16.10 11.14
C TRP A 51 3.43 14.95 11.51
N GLN A 52 2.94 13.71 11.44
CA GLN A 52 3.69 12.50 11.79
C GLN A 52 4.30 11.82 10.56
N LEU A 53 4.50 12.57 9.47
CA LEU A 53 4.90 12.03 8.18
C LEU A 53 6.26 11.30 8.22
N GLU A 54 7.25 11.88 8.89
CA GLU A 54 8.57 11.24 9.11
C GLU A 54 8.46 9.99 10.00
N SER A 55 7.69 10.07 11.09
CA SER A 55 7.42 8.92 11.97
C SER A 55 6.78 7.78 11.19
N ARG A 56 5.85 8.10 10.30
CA ARG A 56 5.15 7.11 9.46
C ARG A 56 6.08 6.44 8.45
N ILE A 57 6.99 7.19 7.82
CA ILE A 57 8.02 6.57 6.95
C ILE A 57 8.84 5.58 7.75
N THR A 58 9.30 5.98 8.94
CA THR A 58 10.14 5.15 9.81
C THR A 58 9.41 3.90 10.27
N GLU A 59 8.15 4.02 10.71
CA GLU A 59 7.30 2.89 11.10
C GLU A 59 7.10 1.89 9.95
N VAL A 60 6.89 2.37 8.72
CA VAL A 60 6.73 1.51 7.55
C VAL A 60 8.03 0.78 7.21
N LEU A 61 9.17 1.47 7.29
CA LEU A 61 10.48 0.84 7.07
C LEU A 61 10.75 -0.26 8.11
N ASP A 62 10.49 0.02 9.39
CA ASP A 62 10.63 -0.95 10.48
C ASP A 62 9.72 -2.16 10.31
N GLN A 63 8.44 -1.94 9.96
CA GLN A 63 7.49 -3.03 9.71
C GLN A 63 7.93 -3.96 8.58
N LEU A 64 8.63 -3.42 7.58
CA LEU A 64 9.12 -4.18 6.43
C LEU A 64 10.54 -4.75 6.64
N GLY A 65 11.19 -4.38 7.75
CA GLY A 65 12.58 -4.73 8.03
C GLY A 65 13.55 -4.11 7.02
N LEU A 66 13.26 -2.89 6.57
CA LEU A 66 14.06 -2.14 5.60
C LEU A 66 14.91 -1.11 6.32
N ASP A 67 16.20 -1.08 6.01
CA ASP A 67 17.10 -0.04 6.50
C ASP A 67 16.96 1.22 5.61
N ALA A 68 16.78 2.38 6.25
CA ALA A 68 16.60 3.68 5.61
C ALA A 68 17.83 4.08 4.76
N ASP A 69 19.02 3.71 5.21
CA ASP A 69 20.31 4.10 4.64
C ASP A 69 20.76 3.18 3.48
N MET A 70 20.07 2.06 3.27
CA MET A 70 20.41 1.14 2.19
C MET A 70 20.18 1.75 0.80
N GLU A 71 21.17 1.57 -0.08
CA GLU A 71 21.07 1.94 -1.50
C GLU A 71 20.16 0.99 -2.27
N LEU A 72 19.17 1.54 -2.99
CA LEU A 72 18.20 0.75 -3.78
C LEU A 72 18.87 -0.08 -4.89
N ALA A 73 19.98 0.42 -5.46
CA ALA A 73 20.71 -0.24 -6.53
C ALA A 73 21.38 -1.56 -6.08
N SER A 74 21.53 -1.78 -4.77
CA SER A 74 22.13 -2.98 -4.19
C SER A 74 21.13 -4.10 -3.88
N LEU A 75 19.83 -3.87 -4.11
CA LEU A 75 18.76 -4.74 -3.64
C LEU A 75 18.48 -5.92 -4.57
N SER A 76 18.23 -7.09 -3.98
CA SER A 76 17.70 -8.24 -4.74
C SER A 76 16.25 -7.99 -5.16
N GLY A 77 15.74 -8.80 -6.09
CA GLY A 77 14.36 -8.68 -6.58
C GLY A 77 13.29 -8.74 -5.47
N GLY A 78 13.52 -9.46 -4.38
CA GLY A 78 12.61 -9.50 -3.23
C GLY A 78 12.62 -8.20 -2.42
N TRP A 79 13.80 -7.64 -2.18
CA TRP A 79 13.97 -6.36 -1.49
C TRP A 79 13.34 -5.19 -2.26
N LEU A 80 13.42 -5.22 -3.59
CA LEU A 80 12.75 -4.22 -4.43
C LEU A 80 11.22 -4.24 -4.25
N ARG A 81 10.60 -5.43 -4.10
CA ARG A 81 9.16 -5.54 -3.79
C ARG A 81 8.84 -4.96 -2.42
N LYS A 82 9.65 -5.25 -1.41
CA LYS A 82 9.47 -4.69 -0.07
C LYS A 82 9.51 -3.17 -0.12
N ALA A 83 10.49 -2.59 -0.80
CA ALA A 83 10.61 -1.15 -0.97
C ALA A 83 9.38 -0.55 -1.68
N ALA A 84 8.93 -1.17 -2.78
CA ALA A 84 7.75 -0.72 -3.52
C ALA A 84 6.47 -0.81 -2.67
N LEU A 85 6.33 -1.86 -1.87
CA LEU A 85 5.25 -2.01 -0.91
C LEU A 85 5.30 -0.92 0.17
N GLY A 86 6.49 -0.63 0.71
CA GLY A 86 6.69 0.46 1.67
C GLY A 86 6.27 1.81 1.11
N ARG A 87 6.66 2.10 -0.14
CA ARG A 87 6.21 3.30 -0.85
C ARG A 87 4.68 3.36 -0.96
N ALA A 88 3.99 2.26 -1.23
CA ALA A 88 2.53 2.26 -1.28
C ALA A 88 1.89 2.47 0.10
N LEU A 89 2.45 1.82 1.12
CA LEU A 89 1.92 1.81 2.49
C LEU A 89 2.11 3.13 3.22
N VAL A 90 3.17 3.88 2.89
CA VAL A 90 3.46 5.15 3.56
C VAL A 90 2.34 6.17 3.37
N SER A 91 1.49 6.03 2.35
CA SER A 91 0.29 6.87 2.18
C SER A 91 -0.84 6.56 3.16
N GLY A 92 -0.72 5.50 3.98
CA GLY A 92 -1.78 5.01 4.86
C GLY A 92 -3.04 4.56 4.10
N PRO A 93 -2.94 3.74 3.05
CA PRO A 93 -4.08 3.42 2.21
C PRO A 93 -5.10 2.55 2.94
N LYS A 94 -6.40 2.81 2.72
CA LYS A 94 -7.48 1.92 3.18
C LYS A 94 -7.66 0.69 2.28
N VAL A 95 -7.25 0.82 1.02
CA VAL A 95 -7.33 -0.23 0.01
C VAL A 95 -5.98 -0.36 -0.67
N LEU A 96 -5.42 -1.57 -0.66
CA LEU A 96 -4.18 -1.92 -1.32
C LEU A 96 -4.49 -2.74 -2.58
N LEU A 97 -4.03 -2.27 -3.72
CA LEU A 97 -4.16 -2.97 -5.01
C LEU A 97 -2.81 -3.60 -5.37
N LEU A 98 -2.79 -4.90 -5.63
CA LEU A 98 -1.58 -5.64 -5.95
C LEU A 98 -1.75 -6.43 -7.25
N ASP A 99 -0.87 -6.19 -8.22
CA ASP A 99 -0.85 -6.96 -9.46
C ASP A 99 0.33 -7.93 -9.47
N GLU A 100 0.02 -9.22 -9.57
CA GLU A 100 0.96 -10.35 -9.53
C GLU A 100 2.03 -10.24 -8.41
N PRO A 101 1.60 -10.15 -7.13
CA PRO A 101 2.49 -9.77 -6.02
C PRO A 101 3.55 -10.83 -5.67
N THR A 102 3.36 -12.08 -6.09
CA THR A 102 4.32 -13.17 -5.85
C THR A 102 5.36 -13.31 -6.97
N ASN A 103 5.22 -12.55 -8.05
CA ASN A 103 6.06 -12.74 -9.23
C ASN A 103 7.53 -12.36 -8.95
N HIS A 104 8.45 -13.23 -9.39
CA HIS A 104 9.89 -13.14 -9.13
C HIS A 104 10.29 -13.05 -7.64
N LEU A 105 9.46 -13.57 -6.74
CA LEU A 105 9.82 -13.83 -5.35
C LEU A 105 10.24 -15.28 -5.16
N ASP A 106 11.17 -15.51 -4.24
CA ASP A 106 11.44 -16.84 -3.72
C ASP A 106 10.40 -17.23 -2.66
N ILE A 107 10.44 -18.49 -2.23
CA ILE A 107 9.45 -19.05 -1.29
C ILE A 107 9.45 -18.29 0.03
N GLU A 108 10.64 -17.92 0.54
CA GLU A 108 10.79 -17.19 1.79
C GLU A 108 10.17 -15.78 1.71
N ALA A 109 10.38 -15.07 0.59
CA ALA A 109 9.77 -13.77 0.38
C ALA A 109 8.25 -13.85 0.17
N ILE A 110 7.73 -14.93 -0.42
CA ILE A 110 6.29 -15.17 -0.53
C ILE A 110 5.68 -15.38 0.87
N ASP A 111 6.29 -16.22 1.70
CA ASP A 111 5.81 -16.48 3.06
C ASP A 111 5.82 -15.21 3.91
N TRP A 112 6.88 -14.40 3.81
CA TRP A 112 6.94 -13.08 4.43
C TRP A 112 5.82 -12.16 3.94
N LEU A 113 5.59 -12.10 2.63
CA LEU A 113 4.58 -11.25 2.04
C LEU A 113 3.17 -11.65 2.48
N GLU A 114 2.86 -12.95 2.47
CA GLU A 114 1.59 -13.47 2.99
C GLU A 114 1.41 -13.11 4.47
N GLY A 115 2.44 -13.30 5.29
CA GLY A 115 2.42 -12.96 6.71
C GLY A 115 2.16 -11.46 6.92
N PHE A 116 2.88 -10.62 6.19
CA PHE A 116 2.73 -9.16 6.23
C PHE A 116 1.31 -8.74 5.83
N LEU A 117 0.83 -9.18 4.65
CA LEU A 117 -0.47 -8.81 4.12
C LEU A 117 -1.64 -9.26 5.02
N LYS A 118 -1.48 -10.36 5.79
CA LYS A 118 -2.47 -10.78 6.79
C LYS A 118 -2.58 -9.83 7.99
N THR A 119 -1.54 -9.05 8.28
CA THR A 119 -1.54 -8.06 9.37
C THR A 119 -2.04 -6.68 8.93
N PHE A 120 -2.21 -6.47 7.62
CA PHE A 120 -2.64 -5.20 7.08
C PHE A 120 -4.09 -4.88 7.48
N ASN A 121 -4.27 -3.75 8.16
CA ASN A 121 -5.56 -3.26 8.65
C ASN A 121 -6.33 -2.50 7.55
N GLY A 122 -6.61 -3.16 6.43
CA GLY A 122 -7.34 -2.57 5.32
C GLY A 122 -7.89 -3.62 4.36
N THR A 123 -8.39 -3.18 3.22
CA THR A 123 -8.85 -4.08 2.15
C THR A 123 -7.70 -4.34 1.19
N ILE A 124 -7.44 -5.61 0.86
CA ILE A 124 -6.48 -5.98 -0.17
C ILE A 124 -7.25 -6.54 -1.35
N ILE A 125 -6.97 -6.00 -2.53
CA ILE A 125 -7.42 -6.56 -3.81
C ILE A 125 -6.15 -6.95 -4.55
N PHE A 126 -6.05 -8.20 -4.95
CA PHE A 126 -4.90 -8.68 -5.69
C PHE A 126 -5.29 -9.50 -6.90
N ILE A 127 -4.46 -9.43 -7.93
CA ILE A 127 -4.50 -10.28 -9.11
C ILE A 127 -3.33 -11.23 -9.01
N SER A 128 -3.58 -12.53 -9.16
CA SER A 128 -2.51 -13.52 -9.14
C SER A 128 -2.90 -14.76 -9.92
N HIS A 129 -1.91 -15.43 -10.52
CA HIS A 129 -2.03 -16.80 -11.03
C HIS A 129 -1.56 -17.87 -10.04
N ASP A 130 -1.00 -17.49 -8.88
CA ASP A 130 -0.51 -18.41 -7.86
C ASP A 130 -1.65 -18.97 -7.02
N ARG A 131 -1.95 -20.25 -7.24
CA ARG A 131 -3.03 -20.97 -6.54
C ARG A 131 -2.81 -21.13 -5.04
N SER A 132 -1.56 -21.20 -4.59
CA SER A 132 -1.24 -21.30 -3.17
C SER A 132 -1.47 -19.97 -2.48
N PHE A 133 -0.95 -18.88 -3.05
CA PHE A 133 -1.17 -17.53 -2.56
C PHE A 133 -2.66 -17.19 -2.50
N ILE A 134 -3.41 -17.42 -3.59
CA ILE A 134 -4.88 -17.21 -3.62
C ILE A 134 -5.56 -18.00 -2.51
N ARG A 135 -5.22 -19.27 -2.33
CA ARG A 135 -5.86 -20.12 -1.32
C ARG A 135 -5.57 -19.63 0.11
N ASN A 136 -4.37 -19.08 0.34
CA ASN A 136 -3.93 -18.65 1.66
C ASN A 136 -4.41 -17.23 2.02
N MET A 137 -4.61 -16.37 1.02
CA MET A 137 -4.91 -14.95 1.21
C MET A 137 -6.35 -14.56 0.86
N ALA A 138 -6.97 -15.18 -0.15
CA ALA A 138 -8.27 -14.73 -0.64
C ALA A 138 -9.41 -15.10 0.32
N THR A 139 -10.11 -14.08 0.82
CA THR A 139 -11.38 -14.26 1.52
C THR A 139 -12.56 -14.33 0.56
N ARG A 140 -12.41 -13.79 -0.66
CA ARG A 140 -13.34 -13.85 -1.78
C ARG A 140 -12.56 -13.92 -3.09
N ILE A 141 -13.10 -14.64 -4.07
CA ILE A 141 -12.50 -14.79 -5.40
C ILE A 141 -13.50 -14.28 -6.43
N VAL A 142 -13.03 -13.44 -7.35
CA VAL A 142 -13.78 -12.96 -8.52
C VAL A 142 -13.12 -13.55 -9.76
N ASP A 143 -13.91 -14.18 -10.61
CA ASP A 143 -13.47 -14.77 -11.87
C ASP A 143 -13.89 -13.87 -13.03
N LEU A 144 -12.95 -13.52 -13.92
CA LEU A 144 -13.17 -12.64 -15.07
C LEU A 144 -13.05 -13.46 -16.35
N ASP A 145 -14.18 -13.89 -16.93
CA ASP A 145 -14.19 -14.62 -18.20
C ASP A 145 -14.51 -13.67 -19.39
N ARG A 146 -13.61 -13.65 -20.39
CA ARG A 146 -13.81 -13.08 -21.74
C ARG A 146 -14.22 -11.60 -21.86
N GLY A 147 -13.64 -10.70 -21.06
CA GLY A 147 -13.68 -9.26 -21.33
C GLY A 147 -15.07 -8.61 -21.31
N LYS A 148 -16.10 -9.32 -20.85
CA LYS A 148 -17.39 -8.75 -20.50
C LYS A 148 -17.41 -8.59 -18.99
N ALA A 149 -17.33 -7.35 -18.50
CA ALA A 149 -17.66 -7.00 -17.12
C ALA A 149 -19.17 -7.16 -16.80
N GLY A 150 -19.84 -8.07 -17.51
CA GLY A 150 -21.27 -8.28 -17.59
C GLY A 150 -21.58 -9.76 -17.54
N ASP A 151 -20.99 -10.46 -16.58
CA ASP A 151 -21.69 -11.49 -15.81
C ASP A 151 -20.93 -11.61 -14.49
N LEU A 152 -21.24 -10.71 -13.56
CA LEU A 152 -20.87 -10.85 -12.14
C LEU A 152 -21.67 -12.04 -11.58
N SER A 153 -21.39 -13.24 -12.07
CA SER A 153 -21.71 -14.46 -11.36
C SER A 153 -20.83 -14.44 -10.12
N TRP A 154 -21.38 -13.95 -9.01
CA TRP A 154 -20.84 -14.10 -7.66
C TRP A 154 -20.77 -15.58 -7.28
N ARG A 155 -19.95 -16.36 -7.98
CA ARG A 155 -19.61 -17.71 -7.56
C ARG A 155 -18.58 -17.56 -6.47
N LEU A 156 -19.07 -17.45 -5.23
CA LEU A 156 -18.35 -17.86 -4.04
C LEU A 156 -17.94 -19.33 -4.23
N ARG A 157 -16.84 -19.57 -4.93
CA ARG A 157 -16.18 -20.87 -4.92
C ARG A 157 -15.38 -20.92 -3.63
N TYR A 158 -15.97 -21.53 -2.61
CA TYR A 158 -15.21 -22.10 -1.52
C TYR A 158 -14.16 -23.02 -2.14
N LEU A 159 -12.88 -22.70 -1.98
CA LEU A 159 -11.81 -23.67 -2.18
C LEU A 159 -11.91 -24.66 -1.03
N SER A 160 -12.84 -25.62 -1.11
CA SER A 160 -12.83 -26.77 -0.24
C SER A 160 -11.57 -27.58 -0.56
N ALA A 161 -10.60 -27.52 0.33
CA ALA A 161 -9.42 -28.37 0.28
C ALA A 161 -9.85 -29.85 0.29
N GLY A 162 -9.43 -30.59 -0.73
CA GLY A 162 -9.21 -32.05 -0.62
C GLY A 162 -10.39 -32.98 -0.95
N LYS A 163 -10.13 -33.83 -1.95
CA LYS A 163 -10.70 -35.16 -2.24
C LYS A 163 -12.17 -35.26 -2.68
N ARG A 164 -12.36 -35.67 -3.95
CA ARG A 164 -13.13 -36.87 -4.38
C ARG A 164 -13.02 -37.02 -5.90
N ARG A 165 -12.27 -38.02 -6.35
CA ARG A 165 -12.66 -39.40 -6.77
C ARG A 165 -12.95 -39.45 -8.28
N LYS A 166 -12.10 -40.19 -9.00
CA LYS A 166 -12.34 -40.63 -10.38
C LYS A 166 -13.72 -41.28 -10.47
N PRO A 167 -14.53 -41.00 -11.50
CA PRO A 167 -15.71 -41.81 -11.75
C PRO A 167 -15.25 -43.21 -12.18
N ALA A 168 -15.78 -44.22 -11.50
CA ALA A 168 -15.73 -45.59 -11.96
C ALA A 168 -16.95 -45.84 -12.84
N ARG A 169 -16.69 -46.51 -13.97
CA ARG A 169 -17.57 -47.04 -15.02
C ARG A 169 -17.91 -46.08 -16.14
#